data_AF-A0A4Q5T8K5-F1
#
_entry.id   AF-A0A4Q5T8K5-F1
#
_cell.length_a   1.000
_cell.length_b   1.000
_cell.length_c   1.000
_cell.angle_alpha   90.00
_cell.angle_beta   90.00
_cell.angle_gamma   90.00
#
_symmetry.space_group_name_H-M   'P 1'
#
loop_
_entity.id
_entity.type
_entity.pdbx_description
1 polymer ?
#
loop_
_entity_poly.entity_id
_entity_poly.type
_entity_poly.pdbx_seq_one_letter_code
_entity_poly.pdbx_strand_id
1 'polypeptide(L)'
;RMEVLVSNLRKAFANRIKELDWMSAATKEKALAKLAAFRSKIGYPDKWRDYEGLLIKPNAYFENTQQVGKWNYNFMVTRLGKPVDRDRMNATAPTVNAFYNATLNDITFPAGILQFPFFHPDADDAVNYGGIGAVIGHEMSHGFDDNGSRYDADGTLRNWWTEEDRKKFDEKAAALAKQFDAYTVLDTIHVNGKLTLGENIGDLGGLNVAYEAFKMTDQGKSGKNIDGFTPDQRFFLSWAQVWVGNILPENAAQLIITDTHAPGPYRTIGAPVNMDAWYKAFDVKPGDKLYKSPAERIRIW
;
A
#
# COMPACT_ATOMS: atom_id res chain seq x y z
N ARG A 1 -1.94 -12.68 15.09
CA ARG A 1 -2.91 -12.37 13.99
C ARG A 1 -2.27 -11.56 12.86
N MET A 2 -1.53 -10.48 13.12
CA MET A 2 -0.83 -9.73 12.06
C MET A 2 0.12 -10.57 11.20
N GLU A 3 0.95 -11.43 11.79
CA GLU A 3 1.83 -12.33 11.01
C GLU A 3 1.06 -13.31 10.12
N VAL A 4 -0.12 -13.76 10.58
CA VAL A 4 -1.03 -14.61 9.78
C VAL A 4 -1.58 -13.83 8.60
N LEU A 5 -1.99 -12.57 8.79
CA LEU A 5 -2.41 -11.68 7.69
C LEU A 5 -1.28 -11.53 6.67
N VAL A 6 -0.07 -11.16 7.10
CA VAL A 6 1.10 -11.02 6.21
C VAL A 6 1.38 -12.33 5.44
N SER A 7 1.31 -13.48 6.11
CA SER A 7 1.48 -14.79 5.46
C SER A 7 0.40 -15.07 4.41
N ASN A 8 -0.86 -14.77 4.73
CA ASN A 8 -2.00 -14.97 3.81
C ASN A 8 -1.93 -14.04 2.61
N LEU A 9 -1.61 -12.76 2.82
CA LEU A 9 -1.42 -11.76 1.77
C LEU A 9 -0.26 -12.16 0.84
N ARG A 10 0.87 -12.64 1.39
CA ARG A 10 1.98 -13.15 0.57
C ARG A 10 1.56 -14.35 -0.30
N LYS A 11 0.78 -15.27 0.26
CA LYS A 11 0.26 -16.42 -0.50
C LYS A 11 -0.70 -15.98 -1.61
N ALA A 12 -1.63 -15.09 -1.30
CA ALA A 12 -2.56 -14.54 -2.29
C ALA A 12 -1.81 -13.83 -3.41
N PHE A 13 -0.83 -12.97 -3.09
CA PHE A 13 -0.05 -12.28 -4.12
C PHE A 13 0.74 -13.26 -5.00
N ALA A 14 1.34 -14.30 -4.40
CA ALA A 14 2.02 -15.34 -5.16
C ALA A 14 1.07 -16.09 -6.12
N ASN A 15 -0.18 -16.34 -5.72
CA ASN A 15 -1.18 -16.94 -6.60
C ASN A 15 -1.54 -16.01 -7.75
N ARG A 16 -1.80 -14.73 -7.46
CA ARG A 16 -2.10 -13.73 -8.48
C ARG A 16 -1.01 -13.62 -9.53
N ILE A 17 0.26 -13.51 -9.11
CA ILE A 17 1.42 -13.47 -10.01
C ILE A 17 1.43 -14.67 -10.97
N LYS A 18 1.11 -15.88 -10.49
CA LYS A 18 1.09 -17.09 -11.32
C LYS A 18 -0.01 -17.04 -12.38
N GLU A 19 -1.16 -16.48 -12.04
CA GLU A 19 -2.34 -16.39 -12.91
C GLU A 19 -2.31 -15.21 -13.90
N LEU A 20 -1.34 -14.29 -13.80
CA LEU A 20 -1.25 -13.15 -14.74
C LEU A 20 -1.07 -13.62 -16.19
N ASP A 21 -2.03 -13.35 -17.06
CA ASP A 21 -2.02 -13.75 -18.47
C ASP A 21 -1.04 -12.93 -19.34
N TRP A 22 -0.68 -11.74 -18.87
CA TRP A 22 0.11 -10.78 -19.62
C TRP A 22 1.62 -10.88 -19.38
N MET A 23 2.07 -11.64 -18.37
CA MET A 23 3.47 -11.71 -17.95
C MET A 23 4.08 -13.09 -18.24
N SER A 24 5.27 -13.12 -18.83
CA SER A 24 5.98 -14.36 -19.16
C SER A 24 6.34 -15.20 -17.91
N ALA A 25 6.58 -16.49 -18.11
CA ALA A 25 7.04 -17.38 -17.04
C ALA A 25 8.37 -16.92 -16.41
N ALA A 26 9.28 -16.38 -17.22
CA ALA A 26 10.58 -15.89 -16.75
C ALA A 26 10.44 -14.69 -15.79
N THR A 27 9.61 -13.70 -16.14
CA THR A 27 9.38 -12.54 -15.27
C THR A 27 8.53 -12.92 -14.05
N LYS A 28 7.58 -13.86 -14.17
CA LYS A 28 6.87 -14.45 -13.02
C LYS A 28 7.81 -15.09 -12.01
N GLU A 29 8.81 -15.85 -12.45
CA GLU A 29 9.79 -16.47 -11.55
C GLU A 29 10.55 -15.40 -10.73
N LYS A 30 10.99 -14.31 -11.39
CA LYS A 30 11.65 -13.18 -10.71
C LYS A 30 10.73 -12.45 -9.75
N ALA A 31 9.49 -12.19 -10.14
CA ALA A 31 8.50 -11.55 -9.28
C ALA A 31 8.20 -12.39 -8.03
N LEU A 32 8.07 -13.71 -8.18
CA LEU A 32 7.89 -14.65 -7.05
C LEU A 32 9.11 -14.70 -6.14
N ALA A 33 10.32 -14.72 -6.70
CA ALA A 33 11.56 -14.67 -5.92
C ALA A 33 11.66 -13.37 -5.11
N LYS A 34 11.32 -12.23 -5.71
CA LYS A 34 11.26 -10.94 -5.03
C LYS A 34 10.23 -10.95 -3.90
N LEU A 35 9.02 -11.42 -4.15
CA LEU A 35 7.95 -11.52 -3.14
C LEU A 35 8.36 -12.42 -1.96
N ALA A 36 9.04 -13.53 -2.24
CA ALA A 36 9.53 -14.44 -1.21
C ALA A 36 10.62 -13.81 -0.33
N ALA A 37 11.41 -12.88 -0.88
CA ALA A 37 12.48 -12.18 -0.16
C ALA A 37 11.99 -11.03 0.74
N PHE A 38 10.70 -10.67 0.70
CA PHE A 38 10.16 -9.58 1.55
C PHE A 38 10.40 -9.85 3.03
N ARG A 39 10.94 -8.85 3.75
CA ARG A 39 10.97 -8.84 5.21
C ARG A 39 9.81 -7.99 5.76
N SER A 40 9.23 -8.40 6.87
CA SER A 40 8.18 -7.63 7.55
C SER A 40 8.66 -7.17 8.92
N LYS A 41 8.48 -5.90 9.24
CA LYS A 41 8.74 -5.29 10.54
C LYS A 41 7.41 -4.82 11.14
N ILE A 42 7.00 -5.37 12.28
CA ILE A 42 5.64 -5.19 12.82
C ILE A 42 5.74 -4.64 14.25
N GLY A 43 5.02 -3.56 14.53
CA GLY A 43 4.91 -2.95 15.85
C GLY A 43 6.06 -2.01 16.19
N TYR A 44 7.20 -2.56 16.57
CA TYR A 44 8.33 -1.81 17.14
C TYR A 44 9.66 -2.55 16.89
N PRO A 45 10.82 -1.86 16.97
CA PRO A 45 12.10 -2.52 16.74
C PRO A 45 12.52 -3.36 17.96
N ASP A 46 13.19 -4.49 17.72
CA ASP A 46 13.79 -5.30 18.78
C ASP A 46 14.95 -4.57 19.47
N LYS A 47 15.63 -3.69 18.73
CA LYS A 47 16.74 -2.86 19.21
C LYS A 47 16.42 -1.38 19.07
N TRP A 48 16.43 -0.68 20.21
CA TRP A 48 16.19 0.75 20.25
C TRP A 48 17.45 1.56 19.91
N ARG A 49 17.23 2.74 19.34
CA ARG A 49 18.29 3.72 19.09
C ARG A 49 18.77 4.28 20.42
N ASP A 50 20.07 4.28 20.61
CA ASP A 50 20.73 4.99 21.70
C ASP A 50 20.93 6.47 21.33
N TYR A 51 20.78 7.34 22.33
CA TYR A 51 20.92 8.79 22.24
C TYR A 51 22.10 9.32 23.05
N GLU A 52 23.09 8.46 23.33
CA GLU A 52 24.33 8.86 23.99
C GLU A 52 24.94 10.14 23.36
N GLY A 53 25.33 11.07 24.24
CA GLY A 53 25.89 12.37 23.85
C GLY A 53 24.87 13.43 23.40
N LEU A 54 23.57 13.11 23.33
CA LEU A 54 22.53 14.14 23.09
C LEU A 54 22.25 14.89 24.40
N LEU A 55 22.57 16.19 24.42
CA LEU A 55 22.35 17.06 25.57
C LEU A 55 21.08 17.88 25.37
N ILE A 56 20.13 17.75 26.30
CA ILE A 56 18.88 18.51 26.34
C ILE A 56 18.83 19.33 27.62
N LYS A 57 18.51 20.62 27.51
CA LYS A 57 18.41 21.56 28.63
C LYS A 57 16.95 21.98 28.86
N PRO A 58 16.46 22.01 30.11
CA PRO A 58 15.18 22.64 30.41
C PRO A 58 15.17 24.11 29.95
N ASN A 59 14.01 24.61 29.52
CA ASN A 59 13.78 26.01 29.13
C ASN A 59 14.66 26.54 27.98
N ALA A 60 15.23 25.67 27.14
CA ALA A 60 16.12 26.03 26.03
C ALA A 60 15.66 25.39 24.70
N TYR A 61 14.41 25.64 24.29
CA TYR A 61 13.78 24.94 23.15
C TYR A 61 14.56 25.11 21.84
N PHE A 62 14.98 26.34 21.53
CA PHE A 62 15.70 26.63 20.30
C PHE A 62 17.05 25.92 20.26
N GLU A 63 17.82 26.01 21.35
CA GLU A 63 19.11 25.35 21.49
C GLU A 63 18.96 23.84 21.42
N ASN A 64 17.96 23.25 22.09
CA ASN A 64 17.68 21.82 22.02
C ASN A 64 17.38 21.38 20.59
N THR A 65 16.61 22.16 19.83
CA THR A 65 16.30 21.86 18.43
C THR A 65 17.57 21.84 17.58
N GLN A 66 18.46 22.82 17.77
CA GLN A 66 19.76 22.85 17.09
C GLN A 66 20.66 21.67 17.49
N GLN A 67 20.70 21.31 18.78
CA GLN A 67 21.50 20.17 19.27
C GLN A 67 20.99 18.84 18.70
N VAL A 68 19.67 18.63 18.68
CA VAL A 68 19.05 17.44 18.07
C VAL A 68 19.37 17.35 16.57
N GLY A 69 19.30 18.48 15.85
CA GLY A 69 19.67 18.53 14.44
C GLY A 69 21.13 18.14 14.20
N LYS A 70 22.06 18.74 14.95
CA LYS A 70 23.49 18.43 14.89
C LYS A 70 23.78 16.97 15.23
N TRP A 71 23.17 16.45 16.30
CA TRP A 71 23.36 15.06 16.73
C TRP A 71 22.84 14.07 15.68
N ASN A 72 21.66 14.33 15.09
CA ASN A 72 21.12 13.49 14.02
C ASN A 72 22.00 13.49 12.76
N TYR A 73 22.54 14.65 12.38
CA TYR A 73 23.49 14.75 11.26
C TYR A 73 24.75 13.92 11.53
N ASN A 74 25.35 14.08 12.72
CA ASN A 74 26.55 13.32 13.10
C ASN A 74 26.26 11.82 13.12
N PHE A 75 25.14 11.40 13.70
CA PHE A 75 24.71 9.99 13.66
C PHE A 75 24.58 9.48 12.21
N MET A 76 23.95 10.24 11.32
CA MET A 76 23.84 9.88 9.90
C MET A 76 25.23 9.69 9.27
N VAL A 77 26.16 10.61 9.50
CA VAL A 77 27.55 10.56 8.99
C VAL A 77 28.29 9.34 9.53
N THR A 78 28.10 8.97 10.80
CA THR A 78 28.76 7.80 11.41
C THR A 78 28.37 6.46 10.77
N ARG A 79 27.36 6.43 9.90
CA ARG A 79 26.95 5.24 9.14
C ARG A 79 27.77 5.03 7.86
N LEU A 80 28.50 6.04 7.39
CA LEU A 80 29.34 5.92 6.19
C LEU A 80 30.43 4.85 6.41
N GLY A 81 30.66 4.01 5.40
CA GLY A 81 31.63 2.91 5.46
C GLY A 81 31.22 1.71 6.33
N LYS A 82 30.02 1.71 6.91
CA LYS A 82 29.48 0.59 7.69
C LYS A 82 28.45 -0.23 6.90
N PRO A 83 28.24 -1.51 7.24
CA PRO A 83 27.14 -2.30 6.69
C PRO A 83 25.78 -1.64 6.95
N VAL A 84 24.83 -1.88 6.05
CA VAL A 84 23.46 -1.39 6.20
C VAL A 84 22.79 -2.14 7.35
N ASP A 85 22.28 -1.40 8.33
CA ASP A 85 21.42 -1.94 9.38
C ASP A 85 20.04 -2.25 8.79
N ARG A 86 19.80 -3.53 8.53
CA ARG A 86 18.55 -4.01 7.92
C ARG A 86 17.42 -4.16 8.94
N ASP A 87 17.67 -4.03 10.24
CA ASP A 87 16.66 -4.20 11.30
C ASP A 87 16.06 -2.86 11.74
N ARG A 88 16.73 -1.75 11.42
CA ARG A 88 16.21 -0.40 11.61
C ARG A 88 14.83 -0.21 10.94
N MET A 89 13.85 0.26 11.70
CA MET A 89 12.55 0.71 11.17
C MET A 89 12.65 2.12 10.57
N ASN A 90 11.86 2.38 9.53
CA ASN A 90 11.77 3.70 8.88
C ASN A 90 10.89 4.70 9.63
N ALA A 91 10.13 4.23 10.62
CA ALA A 91 9.24 5.04 11.44
C ALA A 91 9.28 4.60 12.90
N THR A 92 8.84 5.50 13.78
CA THR A 92 8.69 5.21 15.21
C THR A 92 7.45 4.38 15.48
N ALA A 93 7.44 3.57 16.54
CA ALA A 93 6.29 2.73 16.91
C ALA A 93 4.93 3.46 16.97
N PRO A 94 4.79 4.69 17.52
CA PRO A 94 3.49 5.37 17.59
C PRO A 94 3.03 6.00 16.26
N THR A 95 3.81 5.91 15.18
CA THR A 95 3.43 6.47 13.88
C THR A 95 2.21 5.73 13.31
N VAL A 96 1.17 6.48 12.92
CA VAL A 96 0.00 5.94 12.22
C VAL A 96 0.25 6.02 10.72
N ASN A 97 1.02 5.05 10.20
CA ASN A 97 1.33 4.94 8.77
C ASN A 97 1.88 3.52 8.47
N ALA A 98 2.18 3.20 7.21
CA ALA A 98 2.93 2.01 6.80
C ALA A 98 3.91 2.38 5.68
N PHE A 99 4.91 1.53 5.43
CA PHE A 99 5.99 1.86 4.50
C PHE A 99 6.60 0.63 3.82
N TYR A 100 6.93 0.77 2.53
CA TYR A 100 7.83 -0.09 1.78
C TYR A 100 9.21 0.57 1.61
N ASN A 101 10.27 -0.24 1.62
CA ASN A 101 11.62 0.19 1.26
C ASN A 101 12.19 -0.68 0.14
N ALA A 102 12.33 -0.09 -1.05
CA ALA A 102 12.86 -0.78 -2.23
C ALA A 102 14.29 -1.30 -2.05
N THR A 103 15.15 -0.58 -1.33
CA THR A 103 16.57 -0.95 -1.14
C THR A 103 16.79 -2.04 -0.10
N LEU A 104 15.81 -2.27 0.77
CA LEU A 104 15.84 -3.37 1.75
C LEU A 104 14.89 -4.51 1.40
N ASN A 105 13.99 -4.27 0.43
CA ASN A 105 12.86 -5.13 0.11
C ASN A 105 12.08 -5.52 1.37
N ASP A 106 11.69 -4.51 2.16
CA ASP A 106 10.97 -4.71 3.42
C ASP A 106 9.73 -3.81 3.54
N ILE A 107 8.79 -4.27 4.37
CA ILE A 107 7.56 -3.57 4.71
C ILE A 107 7.51 -3.36 6.23
N THR A 108 7.09 -2.16 6.64
CA THR A 108 7.10 -1.71 8.03
C THR A 108 5.70 -1.26 8.44
N PHE A 109 5.15 -1.87 9.49
CA PHE A 109 3.87 -1.50 10.11
C PHE A 109 4.11 -1.14 11.58
N PRO A 110 4.33 0.15 11.91
CA PRO A 110 4.44 0.60 13.29
C PRO A 110 3.19 0.28 14.12
N ALA A 111 3.34 0.13 15.44
CA ALA A 111 2.23 -0.18 16.34
C ALA A 111 1.06 0.83 16.22
N GLY A 112 1.34 2.08 15.89
CA GLY A 112 0.34 3.14 15.73
C GLY A 112 -0.69 2.87 14.63
N ILE A 113 -0.40 2.13 13.57
CA ILE A 113 -1.42 1.77 12.56
C ILE A 113 -2.20 0.51 12.93
N LEU A 114 -1.73 -0.28 13.91
CA LEU A 114 -2.32 -1.57 14.29
C LEU A 114 -3.48 -1.40 15.27
N GLN A 115 -4.44 -0.55 14.91
CA GLN A 115 -5.62 -0.23 15.70
C GLN A 115 -6.84 0.01 14.79
N PHE A 116 -8.03 0.11 15.39
CA PHE A 116 -9.26 0.42 14.66
C PHE A 116 -9.16 1.79 13.97
N PRO A 117 -9.66 1.97 12.73
CA PRO A 117 -10.44 1.03 11.92
C PRO A 117 -9.62 0.03 11.10
N PHE A 118 -8.28 0.12 11.10
CA PHE A 118 -7.44 -0.77 10.30
C PHE A 118 -7.43 -2.21 10.83
N PHE A 119 -7.22 -2.36 12.13
CA PHE A 119 -7.01 -3.66 12.76
C PHE A 119 -7.66 -3.75 14.14
N HIS A 120 -8.33 -4.87 14.40
CA HIS A 120 -8.71 -5.27 15.75
C HIS A 120 -8.59 -6.79 15.87
N PRO A 121 -7.93 -7.33 16.91
CA PRO A 121 -7.63 -8.76 17.01
C PRO A 121 -8.87 -9.64 17.01
N ASP A 122 -10.00 -9.13 17.50
CA ASP A 122 -11.28 -9.86 17.59
C ASP A 122 -12.31 -9.43 16.54
N ALA A 123 -11.95 -8.52 15.61
CA ALA A 123 -12.87 -8.14 14.55
C ALA A 123 -13.05 -9.27 13.52
N ASP A 124 -14.19 -9.19 12.82
CA ASP A 124 -14.48 -9.97 11.63
C ASP A 124 -13.35 -9.84 10.59
N ASP A 125 -13.04 -10.94 9.89
CA ASP A 125 -12.00 -10.96 8.88
C ASP A 125 -12.25 -9.96 7.76
N ALA A 126 -13.50 -9.70 7.36
CA ALA A 126 -13.77 -8.71 6.31
C ALA A 126 -13.27 -7.32 6.71
N VAL A 127 -13.38 -6.97 8.00
CA VAL A 127 -12.86 -5.70 8.55
C VAL A 127 -11.33 -5.70 8.55
N ASN A 128 -10.70 -6.72 9.12
CA ASN A 128 -9.24 -6.78 9.18
C ASN A 128 -8.60 -6.86 7.79
N TYR A 129 -9.20 -7.57 6.84
CA TYR A 129 -8.66 -7.70 5.48
C TYR A 129 -8.97 -6.47 4.61
N GLY A 130 -10.14 -5.84 4.75
CA GLY A 130 -10.47 -4.60 4.04
C GLY A 130 -9.75 -3.37 4.60
N GLY A 131 -9.37 -3.41 5.88
CA GLY A 131 -8.53 -2.41 6.55
C GLY A 131 -7.03 -2.74 6.43
N ILE A 132 -6.42 -3.26 7.49
CA ILE A 132 -4.97 -3.50 7.55
C ILE A 132 -4.49 -4.51 6.50
N GLY A 133 -5.33 -5.45 6.05
CA GLY A 133 -4.99 -6.38 4.98
C GLY A 133 -4.77 -5.66 3.65
N ALA A 134 -5.62 -4.69 3.31
CA ALA A 134 -5.46 -3.84 2.13
C ALA A 134 -4.18 -2.99 2.24
N VAL A 135 -3.88 -2.46 3.43
CA VAL A 135 -2.61 -1.74 3.69
C VAL A 135 -1.40 -2.67 3.54
N ILE A 136 -1.44 -3.89 4.06
CA ILE A 136 -0.35 -4.88 3.87
C ILE A 136 -0.17 -5.19 2.38
N GLY A 137 -1.27 -5.40 1.67
CA GLY A 137 -1.24 -5.60 0.22
C GLY A 137 -0.64 -4.41 -0.51
N HIS A 138 -1.00 -3.19 -0.11
CA HIS A 138 -0.50 -1.94 -0.67
C HIS A 138 1.03 -1.84 -0.52
N GLU A 139 1.57 -2.07 0.68
CA GLU A 139 3.02 -2.07 0.91
C GLU A 139 3.76 -3.20 0.16
N MET A 140 3.12 -4.36 -0.04
CA MET A 140 3.68 -5.41 -0.89
C MET A 140 3.69 -4.98 -2.37
N SER A 141 2.61 -4.34 -2.83
CA SER A 141 2.46 -3.87 -4.21
C SER A 141 3.44 -2.75 -4.56
N HIS A 142 3.90 -1.94 -3.60
CA HIS A 142 5.00 -1.00 -3.82
C HIS A 142 6.30 -1.67 -4.29
N GLY A 143 6.54 -2.94 -3.93
CA GLY A 143 7.66 -3.69 -4.51
C GLY A 143 7.52 -3.98 -6.00
N PHE A 144 6.35 -3.71 -6.58
CA PHE A 144 6.01 -4.02 -7.96
C PHE A 144 5.36 -2.84 -8.68
N ASP A 145 5.31 -1.64 -8.07
CA ASP A 145 4.85 -0.43 -8.74
C ASP A 145 5.86 0.09 -9.78
N ASP A 146 5.60 1.24 -10.41
CA ASP A 146 6.46 1.80 -11.46
C ASP A 146 7.90 2.10 -11.01
N ASN A 147 8.12 2.29 -9.70
CA ASN A 147 9.43 2.50 -9.10
C ASN A 147 10.02 1.20 -8.53
N GLY A 148 9.32 0.55 -7.61
CA GLY A 148 9.78 -0.64 -6.92
C GLY A 148 10.02 -1.81 -7.87
N SER A 149 9.29 -1.90 -8.98
CA SER A 149 9.55 -2.89 -10.04
C SER A 149 10.95 -2.82 -10.65
N ARG A 150 11.71 -1.74 -10.42
CA ARG A 150 13.08 -1.57 -10.93
C ARG A 150 14.14 -2.16 -10.01
N TYR A 151 13.76 -2.57 -8.81
CA TYR A 151 14.63 -3.17 -7.81
C TYR A 151 14.43 -4.70 -7.76
N ASP A 152 15.50 -5.47 -7.68
CA ASP A 152 15.47 -6.93 -7.58
C ASP A 152 15.21 -7.39 -6.12
N ALA A 153 15.14 -8.69 -5.89
CA ALA A 153 14.85 -9.30 -4.58
C ALA A 153 15.78 -8.87 -3.43
N ASP A 154 17.02 -8.50 -3.76
CA ASP A 154 18.05 -8.06 -2.81
C ASP A 154 18.05 -6.54 -2.56
N GLY A 155 17.18 -5.79 -3.26
CA GLY A 155 17.11 -4.33 -3.20
C GLY A 155 18.08 -3.60 -4.11
N THR A 156 18.73 -4.30 -5.05
CA THR A 156 19.58 -3.70 -6.08
C THR A 156 18.74 -3.17 -7.24
N LEU A 157 19.04 -1.95 -7.71
CA LEU A 157 18.46 -1.42 -8.95
C LEU A 157 18.99 -2.24 -10.15
N ARG A 158 18.15 -3.12 -10.71
CA ARG A 158 18.51 -4.05 -11.79
C ARG A 158 17.27 -4.38 -12.60
N ASN A 159 17.40 -4.36 -13.94
CA ASN A 159 16.31 -4.84 -14.79
C ASN A 159 16.18 -6.37 -14.70
N TRP A 160 15.05 -6.85 -14.20
CA TRP A 160 14.68 -8.27 -14.15
C TRP A 160 13.47 -8.60 -15.04
N TRP A 161 13.01 -7.63 -15.84
CA TRP A 161 11.91 -7.76 -16.78
C TRP A 161 12.42 -8.21 -18.15
N THR A 162 11.60 -8.96 -18.87
CA THR A 162 11.72 -9.00 -20.33
C THR A 162 11.20 -7.67 -20.91
N GLU A 163 11.66 -7.30 -22.11
CA GLU A 163 11.21 -6.07 -22.77
C GLU A 163 9.71 -6.07 -23.04
N GLU A 164 9.16 -7.22 -23.46
CA GLU A 164 7.73 -7.37 -23.76
C GLU A 164 6.88 -7.24 -22.49
N ASP A 165 7.27 -7.89 -21.39
CA ASP A 165 6.53 -7.80 -20.12
C ASP A 165 6.59 -6.39 -19.55
N ARG A 166 7.74 -5.71 -19.69
CA ARG A 166 7.89 -4.32 -19.27
C ARG A 166 6.93 -3.39 -20.03
N LYS A 167 6.86 -3.56 -21.35
CA LYS A 167 5.94 -2.79 -22.19
C LYS A 167 4.47 -3.00 -21.79
N LYS A 168 4.05 -4.25 -21.55
CA LYS A 168 2.68 -4.57 -21.10
C LYS A 168 2.38 -3.97 -19.72
N PHE A 169 3.35 -3.99 -18.80
CA PHE A 169 3.22 -3.33 -17.51
C PHE A 169 3.03 -1.82 -17.67
N ASP A 170 3.89 -1.17 -18.46
CA ASP A 170 3.84 0.28 -18.69
C ASP A 170 2.51 0.70 -19.37
N GLU A 171 1.97 -0.11 -20.29
CA GLU A 171 0.65 0.12 -20.92
C GLU A 171 -0.51 0.07 -19.90
N LYS A 172 -0.51 -0.92 -19.00
CA LYS A 172 -1.53 -1.03 -17.95
C LYS A 172 -1.40 0.07 -16.90
N ALA A 173 -0.18 0.43 -16.53
CA ALA A 173 0.10 1.53 -15.62
C ALA A 173 -0.35 2.88 -16.23
N ALA A 174 -0.11 3.09 -17.52
CA ALA A 174 -0.59 4.28 -18.24
C ALA A 174 -2.14 4.35 -18.29
N ALA A 175 -2.81 3.20 -18.43
CA ALA A 175 -4.28 3.16 -18.34
C ALA A 175 -4.79 3.57 -16.94
N LEU A 176 -4.07 3.18 -15.88
CA LEU A 176 -4.40 3.60 -14.50
C LEU A 176 -4.12 5.08 -14.28
N ALA A 177 -2.99 5.60 -14.74
CA ALA A 177 -2.72 7.04 -14.71
C ALA A 177 -3.85 7.81 -15.40
N LYS A 178 -4.26 7.38 -16.59
CA LYS A 178 -5.35 8.01 -17.34
C LYS A 178 -6.70 7.95 -16.61
N GLN A 179 -6.97 6.87 -15.88
CA GLN A 179 -8.17 6.81 -15.03
C GLN A 179 -8.16 7.93 -13.98
N PHE A 180 -7.03 8.10 -13.29
CA PHE A 180 -6.93 9.11 -12.24
C PHE A 180 -6.87 10.53 -12.80
N ASP A 181 -6.27 10.76 -13.98
CA ASP A 181 -6.32 12.06 -14.67
C ASP A 181 -7.76 12.55 -14.92
N ALA A 182 -8.75 11.65 -14.99
CA ALA A 182 -10.14 12.01 -15.21
C ALA A 182 -10.87 12.50 -13.95
N TYR A 183 -10.27 12.36 -12.76
CA TYR A 183 -10.85 12.78 -11.49
C TYR A 183 -10.52 14.22 -11.16
N THR A 184 -11.48 14.97 -10.57
CA THR A 184 -11.33 16.41 -10.28
C THR A 184 -11.63 16.77 -8.82
N VAL A 185 -10.73 17.50 -8.18
CA VAL A 185 -11.00 18.19 -6.91
C VAL A 185 -11.37 19.65 -7.17
N LEU A 186 -12.16 20.25 -6.28
CA LEU A 186 -12.61 21.65 -6.41
C LEU A 186 -13.24 21.93 -7.79
N ASP A 187 -14.00 20.94 -8.26
CA ASP A 187 -14.72 20.87 -9.54
C ASP A 187 -13.86 20.91 -10.82
N THR A 188 -12.65 21.47 -10.77
CA THR A 188 -11.87 21.84 -11.97
C THR A 188 -10.42 21.37 -11.98
N ILE A 189 -9.86 21.01 -10.82
CA ILE A 189 -8.44 20.63 -10.72
C ILE A 189 -8.32 19.13 -10.84
N HIS A 190 -7.69 18.67 -11.93
CA HIS A 190 -7.51 17.25 -12.18
C HIS A 190 -6.43 16.65 -11.27
N VAL A 191 -6.67 15.42 -10.80
CA VAL A 191 -5.62 14.59 -10.19
C VAL A 191 -4.53 14.36 -11.24
N ASN A 192 -3.27 14.46 -10.84
CA ASN A 192 -2.16 14.07 -11.71
C ASN A 192 -1.94 12.55 -11.59
N GLY A 193 -2.49 11.79 -12.52
CA GLY A 193 -2.43 10.33 -12.54
C GLY A 193 -1.03 9.78 -12.69
N LYS A 194 -0.10 10.54 -13.29
CA LYS A 194 1.32 10.18 -13.36
C LYS A 194 2.03 10.39 -12.03
N LEU A 195 1.76 11.50 -11.35
CA LEU A 195 2.30 11.77 -10.01
C LEU A 195 1.84 10.72 -9.01
N THR A 196 0.58 10.29 -9.11
CA THR A 196 -0.06 9.37 -8.17
C THR A 196 0.06 7.90 -8.54
N LEU A 197 0.77 7.58 -9.63
CA LEU A 197 0.74 6.26 -10.25
C LEU A 197 1.18 5.14 -9.30
N GLY A 198 2.30 5.31 -8.59
CA GLY A 198 2.81 4.30 -7.67
C GLY A 198 1.80 3.94 -6.58
N GLU A 199 1.19 4.96 -5.96
CA GLU A 199 0.16 4.82 -4.94
C GLU A 199 -1.12 4.17 -5.48
N ASN A 200 -1.53 4.54 -6.70
CA ASN A 200 -2.72 3.97 -7.34
C ASN A 200 -2.50 2.49 -7.70
N ILE A 201 -1.30 2.11 -8.13
CA ILE A 201 -0.90 0.70 -8.33
C ILE A 201 -0.90 -0.02 -6.98
N GLY A 202 -0.36 0.61 -5.94
CA GLY A 202 -0.39 0.13 -4.56
C GLY A 202 -1.81 -0.19 -4.08
N ASP A 203 -2.74 0.74 -4.26
CA ASP A 203 -4.15 0.55 -3.86
C ASP A 203 -4.84 -0.55 -4.65
N LEU A 204 -4.71 -0.53 -5.97
CA LEU A 204 -5.37 -1.51 -6.83
C LEU A 204 -4.81 -2.92 -6.59
N GLY A 205 -3.48 -3.07 -6.55
CA GLY A 205 -2.83 -4.33 -6.25
C GLY A 205 -3.14 -4.80 -4.84
N GLY A 206 -2.98 -3.91 -3.86
CA GLY A 206 -3.17 -4.21 -2.45
C GLY A 206 -4.59 -4.65 -2.11
N LEU A 207 -5.60 -3.96 -2.63
CA LEU A 207 -6.99 -4.32 -2.39
C LEU A 207 -7.39 -5.64 -3.07
N ASN A 208 -6.87 -5.92 -4.27
CA ASN A 208 -7.07 -7.21 -4.95
C ASN A 208 -6.43 -8.38 -4.19
N VAL A 209 -5.17 -8.22 -3.76
CA VAL A 209 -4.45 -9.23 -2.97
C VAL A 209 -5.15 -9.46 -1.63
N ALA A 210 -5.58 -8.39 -0.97
CA ALA A 210 -6.33 -8.48 0.30
C ALA A 210 -7.67 -9.18 0.15
N TYR A 211 -8.41 -8.90 -0.93
CA TYR A 211 -9.66 -9.58 -1.20
C TYR A 211 -9.44 -11.08 -1.44
N GLU A 212 -8.44 -11.44 -2.25
CA GLU A 212 -8.12 -12.85 -2.49
C GLU A 212 -7.71 -13.57 -1.20
N ALA A 213 -6.87 -12.95 -0.38
CA ALA A 213 -6.47 -13.48 0.91
C ALA A 213 -7.65 -13.61 1.88
N PHE A 214 -8.60 -12.66 1.84
CA PHE A 214 -9.85 -12.73 2.60
C PHE A 214 -10.70 -13.93 2.18
N LYS A 215 -10.86 -14.17 0.87
CA LYS A 215 -11.60 -15.32 0.34
C LYS A 215 -10.93 -16.67 0.63
N MET A 216 -9.71 -16.70 1.18
CA MET A 216 -9.08 -17.92 1.69
C MET A 216 -9.56 -18.29 3.11
N THR A 217 -10.10 -17.33 3.87
CA THR A 217 -10.60 -17.54 5.24
C THR A 217 -11.98 -18.20 5.27
N ASP A 218 -12.35 -18.78 6.41
CA ASP A 218 -13.68 -19.37 6.59
C ASP A 218 -14.79 -18.31 6.55
N GLN A 219 -14.55 -17.12 7.13
CA GLN A 219 -15.51 -16.02 7.10
C GLN A 219 -15.68 -15.44 5.69
N GLY A 220 -14.59 -15.32 4.92
CA GLY A 220 -14.65 -14.88 3.53
C GLY A 220 -15.33 -15.89 2.62
N LYS A 221 -15.24 -17.19 2.90
CA LYS A 221 -15.99 -18.23 2.18
C LYS A 221 -17.43 -18.38 2.65
N SER A 222 -17.76 -17.84 3.82
CA SER A 222 -19.11 -17.90 4.34
C SER A 222 -20.07 -17.10 3.45
N GLY A 223 -21.35 -17.47 3.47
CA GLY A 223 -22.45 -16.63 2.97
C GLY A 223 -23.17 -15.90 4.09
N LYS A 224 -22.57 -15.84 5.30
CA LYS A 224 -23.25 -15.34 6.49
C LYS A 224 -23.23 -13.82 6.52
N ASN A 225 -24.41 -13.23 6.61
CA ASN A 225 -24.54 -11.79 6.81
C ASN A 225 -24.27 -11.41 8.26
N ILE A 226 -23.66 -10.24 8.45
CA ILE A 226 -23.51 -9.57 9.73
C ILE A 226 -23.98 -8.14 9.52
N ASP A 227 -24.88 -7.67 10.39
CA ASP A 227 -25.52 -6.35 10.31
C ASP A 227 -26.15 -6.04 8.94
N GLY A 228 -26.70 -7.06 8.29
CA GLY A 228 -27.36 -6.95 7.00
C GLY A 228 -26.43 -6.98 5.78
N PHE A 229 -25.11 -7.06 5.97
CA PHE A 229 -24.13 -7.05 4.88
C PHE A 229 -23.49 -8.43 4.65
N THR A 230 -23.28 -8.77 3.39
CA THR A 230 -22.52 -9.97 3.00
C THR A 230 -21.04 -9.82 3.37
N PRO A 231 -20.28 -10.92 3.47
CA PRO A 231 -18.83 -10.84 3.71
C PRO A 231 -18.09 -9.97 2.69
N ASP A 232 -18.47 -10.03 1.41
CA ASP A 232 -17.85 -9.25 0.34
C ASP A 232 -18.18 -7.75 0.49
N GLN A 233 -19.42 -7.40 0.84
CA GLN A 233 -19.81 -6.01 1.11
C GLN A 233 -19.04 -5.43 2.31
N ARG A 234 -18.92 -6.19 3.40
CA ARG A 234 -18.19 -5.75 4.61
C ARG A 234 -16.72 -5.48 4.33
N PHE A 235 -16.09 -6.26 3.45
CA PHE A 235 -14.70 -6.03 3.02
C PHE A 235 -14.56 -4.66 2.35
N PHE A 236 -15.40 -4.36 1.36
CA PHE A 236 -15.33 -3.08 0.64
C PHE A 236 -15.78 -1.89 1.49
N LEU A 237 -16.74 -2.09 2.42
CA LEU A 237 -17.13 -1.07 3.39
C LEU A 237 -15.96 -0.75 4.34
N SER A 238 -15.21 -1.76 4.78
CA SER A 238 -14.02 -1.55 5.61
C SER A 238 -12.94 -0.77 4.88
N TRP A 239 -12.70 -1.07 3.60
CA TRP A 239 -11.79 -0.27 2.76
C TRP A 239 -12.24 1.19 2.67
N ALA A 240 -13.53 1.43 2.41
CA ALA A 240 -14.06 2.78 2.31
C ALA A 240 -13.95 3.56 3.64
N GLN A 241 -14.14 2.88 4.78
CA GLN A 241 -14.06 3.50 6.10
C GLN A 241 -12.66 3.98 6.48
N VAL A 242 -11.61 3.32 6.00
CA VAL A 242 -10.21 3.75 6.20
C VAL A 242 -9.95 5.13 5.57
N TRP A 243 -10.65 5.47 4.49
CA TRP A 243 -10.47 6.72 3.75
C TRP A 243 -11.46 7.82 4.11
N VAL A 244 -12.27 7.62 5.15
CA VAL A 244 -13.20 8.66 5.64
C VAL A 244 -12.38 9.83 6.16
N GLY A 245 -12.59 10.99 5.56
CA GLY A 245 -11.93 12.22 5.94
C GLY A 245 -12.54 13.42 5.23
N ASN A 246 -12.20 14.60 5.73
CA ASN A 246 -12.52 15.87 5.08
C ASN A 246 -11.27 16.75 5.11
N ILE A 247 -11.13 17.62 4.10
CA ILE A 247 -9.97 18.47 3.93
C ILE A 247 -10.42 19.88 3.51
N LEU A 248 -9.71 20.90 3.98
CA LEU A 248 -9.94 22.28 3.57
C LEU A 248 -9.64 22.44 2.07
N PRO A 249 -10.42 23.25 1.33
CA PRO A 249 -10.18 23.50 -0.09
C PRO A 249 -8.74 23.95 -0.41
N GLU A 250 -8.16 24.80 0.43
CA GLU A 250 -6.79 25.31 0.27
C GLU A 250 -5.76 24.17 0.39
N ASN A 251 -5.98 23.26 1.34
CA ASN A 251 -5.12 22.10 1.51
C ASN A 251 -5.30 21.11 0.34
N ALA A 252 -6.53 20.91 -0.16
CA ALA A 252 -6.77 20.08 -1.33
C ALA A 252 -6.07 20.64 -2.59
N ALA A 253 -6.12 21.96 -2.78
CA ALA A 253 -5.44 22.65 -3.88
C ALA A 253 -3.90 22.54 -3.80
N GLN A 254 -3.34 22.45 -2.59
CA GLN A 254 -1.91 22.21 -2.40
C GLN A 254 -1.55 20.74 -2.65
N LEU A 255 -2.23 19.80 -1.99
CA LEU A 255 -1.88 18.38 -2.02
C LEU A 255 -2.03 17.77 -3.41
N ILE A 256 -2.99 18.22 -4.22
CA ILE A 256 -3.18 17.72 -5.59
C ILE A 256 -1.93 17.93 -6.48
N ILE A 257 -1.03 18.84 -6.09
CA ILE A 257 0.22 19.16 -6.80
C ILE A 257 1.44 18.46 -6.16
N THR A 258 1.44 18.28 -4.83
CA THR A 258 2.63 17.88 -4.06
C THR A 258 2.57 16.46 -3.50
N ASP A 259 1.39 15.90 -3.29
CA ASP A 259 1.19 14.59 -2.70
C ASP A 259 1.21 13.51 -3.81
N THR A 260 1.96 12.44 -3.57
CA THR A 260 1.94 11.26 -4.45
C THR A 260 0.71 10.42 -4.24
N HIS A 261 -0.06 10.63 -3.17
CA HIS A 261 -1.32 9.92 -2.97
C HIS A 261 -2.46 10.65 -3.68
N ALA A 262 -3.31 9.89 -4.35
CA ALA A 262 -4.57 10.42 -4.82
C ALA A 262 -5.44 10.88 -3.62
N PRO A 263 -6.34 11.86 -3.80
CA PRO A 263 -7.27 12.28 -2.75
C PRO A 263 -8.10 11.10 -2.22
N GLY A 264 -8.38 11.09 -0.91
CA GLY A 264 -9.08 10.00 -0.21
C GLY A 264 -10.36 9.49 -0.91
N PRO A 265 -11.27 10.36 -1.39
CA PRO A 265 -12.44 9.91 -2.14
C PRO A 265 -12.11 9.10 -3.41
N TYR A 266 -11.01 9.42 -4.08
CA TYR A 266 -10.55 8.71 -5.28
C TYR A 266 -9.76 7.44 -4.97
N ARG A 267 -9.04 7.37 -3.85
CA ARG A 267 -8.50 6.09 -3.34
C ARG A 267 -9.63 5.13 -2.96
N THR A 268 -10.70 5.65 -2.37
CA THR A 268 -11.89 4.87 -1.99
C THR A 268 -12.50 4.15 -3.18
N ILE A 269 -12.68 4.81 -4.32
CA ILE A 269 -13.39 4.24 -5.48
C ILE A 269 -12.48 3.74 -6.60
N GLY A 270 -11.26 4.29 -6.73
CA GLY A 270 -10.39 4.09 -7.90
C GLY A 270 -9.93 2.65 -8.06
N ALA A 271 -9.69 1.94 -6.96
CA ALA A 271 -9.43 0.51 -6.99
C ALA A 271 -10.71 -0.33 -7.17
N PRO A 272 -11.78 -0.18 -6.36
CA PRO A 272 -13.00 -0.98 -6.51
C PRO A 272 -13.66 -0.99 -7.89
N VAL A 273 -13.68 0.13 -8.62
CA VAL A 273 -14.27 0.18 -9.97
C VAL A 273 -13.55 -0.72 -10.99
N ASN A 274 -12.35 -1.21 -10.65
CA ASN A 274 -11.59 -2.16 -11.46
C ASN A 274 -11.67 -3.62 -10.94
N MET A 275 -12.43 -3.89 -9.88
CA MET A 275 -12.54 -5.20 -9.24
C MET A 275 -13.90 -5.83 -9.49
N ASP A 276 -13.97 -6.95 -10.22
CA ASP A 276 -15.24 -7.65 -10.51
C ASP A 276 -16.02 -8.04 -9.25
N ALA A 277 -15.29 -8.35 -8.17
CA ALA A 277 -15.86 -8.66 -6.87
C ALA A 277 -16.71 -7.51 -6.32
N TRP A 278 -16.34 -6.25 -6.56
CA TRP A 278 -17.10 -5.10 -6.10
C TRP A 278 -18.43 -4.97 -6.84
N TYR A 279 -18.43 -5.18 -8.16
CA TYR A 279 -19.65 -5.21 -8.96
C TYR A 279 -20.62 -6.28 -8.47
N LYS A 280 -20.11 -7.48 -8.14
CA LYS A 280 -20.92 -8.56 -7.59
C LYS A 280 -21.43 -8.25 -6.18
N ALA A 281 -20.61 -7.65 -5.33
CA ALA A 281 -20.97 -7.35 -3.94
C ALA A 281 -22.10 -6.32 -3.82
N PHE A 282 -22.17 -5.35 -4.74
CA PHE A 282 -23.15 -4.26 -4.71
C PHE A 282 -24.16 -4.27 -5.88
N ASP A 283 -24.17 -5.33 -6.68
CA ASP A 283 -25.06 -5.48 -7.86
C ASP A 283 -24.99 -4.29 -8.83
N VAL A 284 -23.77 -3.84 -9.12
CA VAL A 284 -23.49 -2.65 -9.95
C VAL A 284 -23.72 -2.96 -11.43
N LYS A 285 -24.52 -2.14 -12.11
CA LYS A 285 -25.05 -2.38 -13.46
C LYS A 285 -24.70 -1.25 -14.43
N PRO A 286 -24.78 -1.51 -15.76
CA PRO A 286 -24.73 -0.44 -16.75
C PRO A 286 -25.75 0.66 -16.42
N GLY A 287 -25.27 1.92 -16.40
CA GLY A 287 -26.07 3.09 -16.02
C GLY A 287 -25.76 3.62 -14.62
N ASP A 288 -25.17 2.81 -13.74
CA ASP A 288 -24.71 3.30 -12.44
C ASP A 288 -23.51 4.24 -12.59
N LYS A 289 -23.42 5.26 -11.74
CA LYS A 289 -22.41 6.34 -11.81
C LYS A 289 -20.95 5.83 -11.85
N LEU A 290 -20.66 4.73 -11.17
CA LEU A 290 -19.33 4.16 -11.03
C LEU A 290 -19.10 2.92 -11.92
N TYR A 291 -20.05 2.59 -12.80
CA TYR A 291 -19.94 1.42 -13.66
C TYR A 291 -18.84 1.60 -14.72
N LYS A 292 -17.93 0.62 -14.81
CA LYS A 292 -17.05 0.39 -15.95
C LYS A 292 -17.36 -0.97 -16.57
N SER A 293 -17.36 -1.05 -17.90
CA SER A 293 -17.52 -2.34 -18.58
C SER A 293 -16.35 -3.28 -18.25
N PRO A 294 -16.53 -4.61 -18.31
CA PRO A 294 -15.45 -5.55 -17.99
C PRO A 294 -14.16 -5.33 -18.77
N ALA A 295 -14.24 -4.87 -20.02
CA ALA A 295 -13.09 -4.61 -20.89
C ALA A 295 -12.31 -3.32 -20.50
N GLU A 296 -12.94 -2.38 -19.81
CA GLU A 296 -12.32 -1.13 -19.37
C GLU A 296 -11.69 -1.22 -17.97
N ARG A 297 -11.89 -2.35 -17.27
CA ARG A 297 -11.34 -2.57 -15.93
C ARG A 297 -9.85 -2.88 -16.04
N ILE A 298 -9.07 -2.12 -15.29
CA ILE A 298 -7.61 -2.20 -15.31
C ILE A 298 -7.15 -3.33 -14.39
N ARG A 299 -6.26 -4.19 -14.89
CA ARG A 299 -5.70 -5.33 -14.16
C ARG A 299 -4.19 -5.34 -14.30
N ILE A 300 -3.49 -5.16 -13.18
CA ILE A 300 -2.03 -5.17 -13.08
C ILE A 300 -1.60 -6.39 -12.26
N TRP A 301 -1.75 -6.31 -10.94
CA TRP A 301 -1.33 -7.32 -9.95
C TRP A 301 -2.48 -8.14 -9.40
#